data_AF-A0A257GYT8-F1
#
_entry.id   AF-A0A257GYT8-F1
#
_cell.length_a   1.000
_cell.length_b   1.000
_cell.length_c   1.000
_cell.angle_alpha   90.00
_cell.angle_beta   90.00
_cell.angle_gamma   90.00
#
_symmetry.space_group_name_H-M   'P 1'
#
loop_
_entity.id
_entity.type
_entity.pdbx_description
1 polymer ?
#
loop_
_entity_poly.entity_id
_entity_poly.type
_entity_poly.pdbx_seq_one_letter_code
_entity_poly.pdbx_strand_id
1 'polypeptide(L)'
;MSLSTRRRAIYTGLASYLTEDELLPMLSLWEANYADKPSFALNEFLGEVAKRCGRKLERALLYRELISVMSGPSSALLPDPAAQLEAWRKGAGAQAVEVSGPDAQARQTFEALSDALFAGLSESQVNSLRRFAAANLNDMGMDTELRLRLRGWLERGGTLARIGLDLQQLRKLLSLLYIGLCEYLGPVKADQLLTRAVQQVELLQLPLAPQKLL
;
A
#
# COMPACT_ATOMS: atom_id res chain seq x y z
N MET A 1 13.20 13.26 17.33
CA MET A 1 12.68 12.12 18.11
C MET A 1 12.96 10.84 17.35
N SER A 2 13.30 9.74 18.04
CA SER A 2 13.53 8.45 17.39
C SER A 2 12.21 7.85 16.84
N LEU A 3 12.30 6.92 15.89
CA LEU A 3 11.14 6.16 15.41
C LEU A 3 10.45 5.42 16.57
N SER A 4 11.22 4.78 17.45
CA SER A 4 10.69 4.08 18.63
C SER A 4 9.89 5.01 19.54
N THR A 5 10.40 6.21 19.83
CA THR A 5 9.68 7.19 20.66
C THR A 5 8.36 7.63 20.00
N ARG A 6 8.36 7.85 18.69
CA ARG A 6 7.14 8.25 17.95
C ARG A 6 6.12 7.10 17.91
N ARG A 7 6.55 5.87 17.62
CA ARG A 7 5.69 4.69 17.64
C ARG A 7 5.04 4.49 19.00
N ARG A 8 5.81 4.60 20.09
CA ARG A 8 5.29 4.55 21.46
C ARG A 8 4.25 5.62 21.75
N ALA A 9 4.46 6.85 21.25
CA ALA A 9 3.52 7.94 21.43
C ALA A 9 2.19 7.70 20.70
N ILE A 10 2.24 7.24 19.44
CA ILE A 10 1.05 6.86 18.66
C ILE A 10 0.31 5.71 19.34
N TYR A 11 1.04 4.66 19.73
CA TYR A 11 0.48 3.51 20.45
C TYR A 11 -0.22 3.94 21.74
N THR A 12 0.46 4.75 22.56
CA THR A 12 -0.09 5.24 23.84
C THR A 12 -1.35 6.08 23.65
N GLY A 13 -1.36 7.01 22.68
CA GLY A 13 -2.51 7.89 22.47
C GLY A 13 -3.72 7.21 21.82
N LEU A 14 -3.52 6.09 21.11
CA LEU A 14 -4.62 5.35 20.48
C LEU A 14 -5.13 4.18 21.34
N ALA A 15 -4.33 3.66 22.28
CA ALA A 15 -4.70 2.52 23.12
C ALA A 15 -5.95 2.75 23.97
N SER A 16 -6.26 4.00 24.34
CA SER A 16 -7.47 4.35 25.09
C SER A 16 -8.75 4.29 24.26
N TYR A 17 -8.62 4.27 22.92
CA TYR A 17 -9.74 4.37 21.99
C TYR A 17 -9.94 3.11 21.16
N LEU A 18 -8.87 2.35 20.90
CA LEU A 18 -8.86 1.19 20.03
C LEU A 18 -8.59 -0.10 20.81
N THR A 19 -9.23 -1.18 20.40
CA THR A 19 -8.87 -2.52 20.86
C THR A 19 -7.52 -2.94 20.29
N GLU A 20 -6.88 -3.94 20.87
CA GLU A 20 -5.56 -4.43 20.44
C GLU A 20 -5.57 -4.93 18.97
N ASP A 21 -6.65 -5.60 18.57
CA ASP A 21 -6.90 -6.04 17.18
C ASP A 21 -7.06 -4.88 16.18
N GLU A 22 -7.57 -3.72 16.62
CA GLU A 22 -7.66 -2.51 15.78
C GLU A 22 -6.36 -1.70 15.79
N LEU A 23 -5.62 -1.73 16.90
CA LEU A 23 -4.47 -0.87 17.15
C LEU A 23 -3.25 -1.27 16.33
N LEU A 24 -2.95 -2.57 16.22
CA LEU A 24 -1.80 -3.07 15.45
C LEU A 24 -1.90 -2.74 13.94
N PRO A 25 -3.05 -2.94 13.26
CA PRO A 25 -3.23 -2.47 11.89
C PRO A 25 -3.03 -0.95 11.74
N MET A 26 -3.60 -0.14 12.64
CA MET A 26 -3.44 1.33 12.60
C MET A 26 -1.98 1.75 12.82
N LEU A 27 -1.26 1.07 13.71
CA LEU A 27 0.15 1.33 13.97
C LEU A 27 1.03 0.93 12.78
N SER A 28 0.73 -0.21 12.14
CA SER A 28 1.42 -0.64 10.93
C SER A 28 1.22 0.34 9.78
N LEU A 29 -0.01 0.84 9.61
CA LEU A 29 -0.35 1.88 8.64
C LEU A 29 0.43 3.17 8.89
N TRP A 30 0.46 3.63 10.14
CA TRP A 30 1.22 4.81 10.52
C TRP A 30 2.71 4.63 10.21
N GLU A 31 3.30 3.48 10.56
CA GLU A 31 4.72 3.24 10.34
C GLU A 31 5.08 3.22 8.85
N ALA A 32 4.21 2.68 7.99
CA ALA A 32 4.44 2.60 6.55
C ALA A 32 4.29 3.95 5.83
N ASN A 33 3.28 4.75 6.21
CA ASN A 33 2.84 5.91 5.41
C ASN A 33 3.10 7.26 6.07
N TYR A 34 3.37 7.29 7.38
CA TYR A 34 3.40 8.51 8.18
C TYR A 34 4.64 8.62 9.08
N ALA A 35 5.44 7.56 9.25
CA ALA A 35 6.63 7.58 10.12
C ALA A 35 7.64 8.65 9.73
N ASP A 36 7.84 8.92 8.44
CA ASP A 36 8.81 9.93 7.99
C ASP A 36 8.17 11.30 7.74
N LYS A 37 6.84 11.40 7.90
CA LYS A 37 6.10 12.65 7.71
C LYS A 37 6.17 13.55 8.95
N PRO A 38 6.06 14.88 8.77
CA PRO A 38 5.97 15.84 9.86
C PRO A 38 4.66 15.73 10.66
N SER A 39 4.64 16.26 11.88
CA SER A 39 3.53 16.06 12.84
C SER A 39 2.15 16.54 12.36
N PHE A 40 2.06 17.47 11.42
CA PHE A 40 0.77 17.89 10.88
C PHE A 40 0.07 16.79 10.06
N ALA A 41 0.83 15.83 9.53
CA ALA A 41 0.28 14.66 8.82
C ALA A 41 -0.50 13.72 9.76
N LEU A 42 -0.42 13.90 11.09
CA LEU A 42 -1.26 13.17 12.04
C LEU A 42 -2.76 13.41 11.79
N ASN A 43 -3.17 14.58 11.34
CA ASN A 43 -4.59 14.85 11.11
C ASN A 43 -5.14 14.04 9.92
N GLU A 44 -4.31 13.82 8.91
CA GLU A 44 -4.61 12.95 7.77
C GLU A 44 -4.70 11.49 8.22
N PHE A 45 -3.70 11.02 8.97
CA PHE A 45 -3.70 9.70 9.60
C PHE A 45 -4.94 9.46 10.46
N LEU A 46 -5.32 10.39 11.33
CA LEU A 46 -6.54 10.28 12.14
C LEU A 46 -7.82 10.25 11.31
N GLY A 47 -7.80 10.87 10.13
CA GLY A 47 -8.88 10.73 9.15
C GLY A 47 -9.01 9.30 8.63
N GLU A 48 -7.90 8.62 8.39
CA GLU A 48 -7.91 7.20 8.02
C GLU A 48 -8.34 6.30 9.19
N VAL A 49 -7.83 6.55 10.41
CA VAL A 49 -8.24 5.79 11.61
C VAL A 49 -9.74 5.88 11.82
N ALA A 50 -10.32 7.10 11.76
CA ALA A 50 -11.77 7.30 11.92
C ALA A 50 -12.60 6.58 10.84
N LYS A 51 -12.12 6.55 9.58
CA LYS A 51 -12.78 5.80 8.52
C LYS A 51 -12.76 4.30 8.77
N ARG A 52 -11.65 3.75 9.29
CA ARG A 52 -11.43 2.31 9.48
C ARG A 52 -12.14 1.74 10.70
N CYS A 53 -12.26 2.52 11.77
CA CYS A 53 -12.95 2.06 12.98
C CYS A 53 -14.47 2.03 12.85
N GLY A 54 -15.05 2.53 11.75
CA GLY A 54 -16.50 2.52 11.50
C GLY A 54 -17.34 3.31 12.52
N ARG A 55 -16.70 4.00 13.46
CA ARG A 55 -17.30 4.76 14.56
C ARG A 55 -16.88 6.22 14.51
N LYS A 56 -17.73 7.09 15.06
CA LYS A 56 -17.45 8.51 15.17
C LYS A 56 -16.35 8.73 16.21
N LEU A 57 -15.13 8.89 15.74
CA LEU A 57 -14.00 9.33 16.57
C LEU A 57 -13.97 10.86 16.61
N GLU A 58 -13.84 11.43 17.81
CA GLU A 58 -13.67 12.87 18.02
C GLU A 58 -12.25 13.30 17.61
N ARG A 59 -12.03 13.45 16.29
CA ARG A 59 -10.71 13.68 15.67
C ARG A 59 -9.94 14.85 16.27
N ALA A 60 -10.62 15.93 16.62
CA ALA A 60 -9.99 17.10 17.22
C ALA A 60 -9.43 16.82 18.63
N LEU A 61 -10.13 16.00 19.41
CA LEU A 61 -9.68 15.56 20.74
C LEU A 61 -8.49 14.61 20.61
N LEU A 62 -8.61 13.59 19.74
CA LEU A 62 -7.54 12.63 19.45
C LEU A 62 -6.26 13.30 18.96
N TYR A 63 -6.38 14.28 18.06
CA TYR A 63 -5.22 15.03 17.57
C TYR A 63 -4.52 15.78 18.71
N ARG A 64 -5.29 16.49 19.55
CA ARG A 64 -4.76 17.23 20.70
C ARG A 64 -4.07 16.29 21.69
N GLU A 65 -4.68 15.14 21.97
CA GLU A 65 -4.13 14.14 22.87
C GLU A 65 -2.84 13.54 22.32
N LEU A 66 -2.80 13.16 21.04
CA LEU A 66 -1.59 12.63 20.41
C LEU A 66 -0.45 13.66 20.39
N ILE A 67 -0.74 14.93 20.09
CA ILE A 67 0.28 16.00 20.18
C ILE A 67 0.78 16.15 21.63
N SER A 68 -0.12 16.13 22.61
CA SER A 68 0.25 16.21 24.04
C SER A 68 1.12 15.02 24.47
N VAL A 69 0.80 13.80 24.03
CA VAL A 69 1.57 12.59 24.32
C VAL A 69 2.93 12.63 23.63
N MET A 70 3.00 13.10 22.38
CA MET A 70 4.25 13.24 21.62
C MET A 70 5.18 14.32 22.19
N SER A 71 4.65 15.40 22.75
CA SER A 71 5.42 16.46 23.41
C SER A 71 5.74 16.17 24.89
N GLY A 72 5.12 15.14 25.47
CA GLY A 72 5.30 14.74 26.86
C GLY A 72 6.59 13.94 27.12
N PRO A 73 6.86 13.62 28.40
CA PRO A 73 8.04 12.85 28.79
C PRO A 73 7.93 11.39 28.29
N SER A 74 9.03 10.86 27.76
CA SER A 74 9.08 9.49 27.22
C SER A 74 8.87 8.38 28.27
N SER A 75 8.95 8.72 29.56
CA SER A 75 8.66 7.82 30.69
C SER A 75 7.17 7.56 30.87
N ALA A 76 6.29 8.45 30.41
CA ALA A 76 4.84 8.29 30.46
C ALA A 76 4.29 7.44 29.30
N LEU A 77 5.13 7.10 28.32
CA LEU A 77 4.73 6.31 27.17
C LEU A 77 4.71 4.81 27.52
N LEU A 78 3.71 4.11 27.01
CA LEU A 78 3.66 2.65 27.07
C LEU A 78 4.91 2.00 26.44
N PRO A 79 5.21 0.72 26.75
CA PRO A 79 6.30 -0.03 26.13
C PRO A 79 6.22 -0.03 24.60
N ASP A 80 7.36 -0.19 23.93
CA ASP A 80 7.41 -0.22 22.47
C ASP A 80 6.74 -1.50 21.93
N PRO A 81 5.64 -1.40 21.15
CA PRO A 81 4.95 -2.56 20.59
C PRO A 81 5.69 -3.18 19.39
N ALA A 82 6.96 -2.81 19.13
CA ALA A 82 7.75 -3.29 17.98
C ALA A 82 7.68 -4.81 17.79
N ALA A 83 7.96 -5.58 18.84
CA ALA A 83 7.97 -7.04 18.80
C ALA A 83 6.58 -7.62 18.50
N GLN A 84 5.53 -7.03 19.09
CA GLN A 84 4.14 -7.42 18.85
C GLN A 84 3.71 -7.09 17.43
N LEU A 85 4.10 -5.92 16.92
CA LEU A 85 3.82 -5.48 15.55
C LEU A 85 4.52 -6.38 14.53
N GLU A 86 5.76 -6.79 14.79
CA GLU A 86 6.49 -7.75 13.94
C GLU A 86 5.87 -9.15 13.99
N ALA A 87 5.48 -9.64 15.16
CA ALA A 87 4.78 -10.92 15.30
C ALA A 87 3.43 -10.90 14.58
N TRP A 88 2.66 -9.81 14.71
CA TRP A 88 1.42 -9.61 13.99
C TRP A 88 1.66 -9.59 12.48
N ARG A 89 2.64 -8.82 11.98
CA ARG A 89 3.01 -8.79 10.54
C ARG A 89 3.38 -10.17 9.98
N LYS A 90 3.99 -11.04 10.77
CA LYS A 90 4.34 -12.42 10.37
C LYS A 90 3.14 -13.38 10.41
N GLY A 91 2.11 -13.08 11.19
CA GLY A 91 0.89 -13.87 11.34
C GLY A 91 -0.32 -13.22 10.68
N ALA A 92 -1.29 -12.79 11.48
CA ALA A 92 -2.54 -12.17 11.02
C ALA A 92 -2.33 -10.93 10.13
N GLY A 93 -1.27 -10.15 10.37
CA GLY A 93 -0.84 -8.99 9.59
C GLY A 93 -0.33 -9.29 8.18
N ALA A 94 0.01 -10.55 7.88
CA ALA A 94 0.31 -10.98 6.51
C ALA A 94 -0.97 -11.08 5.65
N GLN A 95 -2.13 -11.32 6.28
CA GLN A 95 -3.45 -11.37 5.63
C GLN A 95 -4.35 -10.17 5.94
N ALA A 96 -4.06 -9.41 7.01
CA ALA A 96 -4.62 -8.09 7.26
C ALA A 96 -3.92 -7.08 6.34
N VAL A 97 -4.14 -7.32 5.06
CA VAL A 97 -3.95 -6.45 3.92
C VAL A 97 -4.34 -5.03 4.32
N GLU A 98 -3.62 -4.06 3.77
CA GLU A 98 -3.89 -2.63 3.86
C GLU A 98 -5.37 -2.27 3.61
N VAL A 99 -6.22 -2.35 4.63
CA VAL A 99 -7.66 -2.14 4.47
C VAL A 99 -7.98 -0.64 4.55
N SER A 100 -8.33 -0.09 3.38
CA SER A 100 -9.29 1.02 3.16
C SER A 100 -8.74 2.43 2.91
N GLY A 101 -8.01 2.55 1.81
CA GLY A 101 -8.32 3.59 0.80
C GLY A 101 -8.69 2.91 -0.52
N PRO A 102 -9.46 3.55 -1.42
CA PRO A 102 -9.69 3.05 -2.78
C PRO A 102 -8.39 2.63 -3.48
N ASP A 103 -7.31 3.36 -3.20
CA ASP A 103 -5.97 3.11 -3.74
C ASP A 103 -5.29 1.86 -3.18
N ALA A 104 -5.60 1.44 -1.95
CA ALA A 104 -5.06 0.19 -1.39
C ALA A 104 -5.73 -1.05 -2.02
N GLN A 105 -7.05 -0.99 -2.21
CA GLN A 105 -7.81 -2.03 -2.92
C GLN A 105 -7.39 -2.10 -4.40
N ALA A 106 -7.16 -0.94 -5.02
CA ALA A 106 -6.62 -0.85 -6.36
C ALA A 106 -5.22 -1.46 -6.48
N ARG A 107 -4.33 -1.18 -5.53
CA ARG A 107 -2.98 -1.78 -5.48
C ARG A 107 -3.03 -3.30 -5.34
N GLN A 108 -3.85 -3.82 -4.42
CA GLN A 108 -4.01 -5.26 -4.24
C GLN A 108 -4.52 -5.95 -5.52
N THR A 109 -5.53 -5.34 -6.16
CA THR A 109 -6.10 -5.87 -7.40
C THR A 109 -5.11 -5.81 -8.55
N PHE A 110 -4.32 -4.74 -8.63
CA PHE A 110 -3.28 -4.57 -9.63
C PHE A 110 -2.12 -5.56 -9.43
N GLU A 111 -1.72 -5.82 -8.19
CA GLU A 111 -0.68 -6.80 -7.85
C GLU A 111 -1.12 -8.20 -8.30
N ALA A 112 -2.33 -8.62 -7.94
CA ALA A 112 -2.91 -9.89 -8.38
C ALA A 112 -3.02 -9.98 -9.92
N LEU A 113 -3.39 -8.90 -10.60
CA LEU A 113 -3.47 -8.86 -12.06
C LEU A 113 -2.09 -8.94 -12.71
N SER A 114 -1.10 -8.25 -12.15
CA SER A 114 0.28 -8.28 -12.65
C SER A 114 0.89 -9.67 -12.51
N ASP A 115 0.65 -10.35 -11.39
CA ASP A 115 1.09 -11.72 -11.15
C ASP A 115 0.44 -12.69 -12.14
N ALA A 116 -0.88 -12.56 -12.38
CA ALA A 116 -1.59 -13.37 -13.38
C ALA A 116 -1.07 -13.12 -14.80
N LEU A 117 -0.78 -11.86 -15.17
CA LEU A 117 -0.17 -11.51 -16.45
C LEU A 117 1.22 -12.14 -16.61
N PHE A 118 2.09 -11.98 -15.60
CA PHE A 118 3.45 -12.52 -15.65
C PHE A 118 3.49 -14.05 -15.64
N ALA A 119 2.56 -14.70 -14.93
CA ALA A 119 2.44 -16.16 -14.92
C ALA A 119 2.09 -16.75 -16.29
N GLY A 120 1.46 -15.96 -17.18
CA GLY A 120 1.15 -16.37 -18.56
C GLY A 120 2.28 -16.12 -19.57
N LEU A 121 3.42 -15.59 -19.13
CA LEU A 121 4.58 -15.27 -19.97
C LEU A 121 5.77 -16.17 -19.67
N SER A 122 6.70 -16.31 -20.61
CA SER A 122 8.00 -16.91 -20.32
C SER A 122 8.89 -15.93 -19.53
N GLU A 123 9.87 -16.46 -18.82
CA GLU A 123 10.81 -15.64 -18.02
C GLU A 123 11.51 -14.56 -18.86
N SER A 124 11.88 -14.87 -20.11
CA SER A 124 12.50 -13.89 -21.03
C SER A 124 11.53 -12.78 -21.45
N GLN A 125 10.24 -13.08 -21.60
CA GLN A 125 9.19 -12.11 -21.90
C GLN A 125 8.90 -11.23 -20.69
N VAL A 126 8.79 -11.81 -19.49
CA VAL A 126 8.64 -11.06 -18.24
C VAL A 126 9.80 -10.08 -18.04
N ASN A 127 11.03 -10.53 -18.22
CA ASN A 127 12.22 -9.68 -18.09
C ASN A 127 12.28 -8.57 -19.15
N SER A 128 11.79 -8.82 -20.35
CA SER A 128 11.72 -7.80 -21.40
C SER A 128 10.63 -6.77 -21.12
N LEU A 129 9.45 -7.23 -20.69
CA LEU A 129 8.33 -6.37 -20.30
C LEU A 129 8.68 -5.48 -19.10
N ARG A 130 9.32 -6.04 -18.06
CA ARG A 130 9.79 -5.27 -16.88
C ARG A 130 10.79 -4.18 -17.27
N ARG A 131 11.74 -4.49 -18.15
CA ARG A 131 12.71 -3.50 -18.67
C ARG A 131 12.03 -2.42 -19.51
N PHE A 132 11.07 -2.79 -20.35
CA PHE A 132 10.27 -1.85 -21.13
C PHE A 132 9.49 -0.90 -20.21
N ALA A 133 8.76 -1.44 -19.23
CA ALA A 133 8.02 -0.62 -18.28
C ALA A 133 8.96 0.30 -17.50
N ALA A 134 10.08 -0.21 -16.99
CA ALA A 134 11.07 0.57 -16.24
C ALA A 134 11.68 1.73 -17.06
N ALA A 135 11.91 1.53 -18.35
CA ALA A 135 12.43 2.56 -19.25
C ALA A 135 11.40 3.68 -19.53
N ASN A 136 10.11 3.33 -19.58
CA ASN A 136 9.02 4.25 -19.92
C ASN A 136 8.33 4.88 -18.69
N LEU A 137 8.80 4.61 -17.46
CA LEU A 137 8.26 5.23 -16.23
C LEU A 137 8.42 6.76 -16.20
N ASN A 138 9.35 7.33 -16.97
CA ASN A 138 9.60 8.77 -16.99
C ASN A 138 8.40 9.58 -17.51
N ASP A 139 7.56 8.98 -18.36
CA ASP A 139 6.42 9.67 -18.99
C ASP A 139 5.17 9.67 -18.11
N MET A 140 5.21 9.02 -16.92
CA MET A 140 4.05 8.91 -16.04
C MET A 140 3.76 10.16 -15.20
N GLY A 141 4.68 11.14 -15.16
CA GLY A 141 4.52 12.39 -14.39
C GLY A 141 4.59 12.18 -12.87
N MET A 142 5.35 11.19 -12.42
CA MET A 142 5.51 10.83 -11.01
C MET A 142 6.76 11.45 -10.40
N ASP A 143 6.73 11.69 -9.09
CA ASP A 143 7.89 12.16 -8.33
C ASP A 143 9.09 11.19 -8.46
N THR A 144 10.30 11.75 -8.36
CA THR A 144 11.56 11.02 -8.57
C THR A 144 11.72 9.87 -7.58
N GLU A 145 11.34 10.07 -6.32
CA GLU A 145 11.45 9.03 -5.29
C GLU A 145 10.49 7.86 -5.58
N LEU A 146 9.24 8.17 -5.90
CA LEU A 146 8.22 7.17 -6.22
C LEU A 146 8.61 6.34 -7.45
N ARG A 147 9.21 6.99 -8.46
CA ARG A 147 9.72 6.34 -9.67
C ARG A 147 10.85 5.35 -9.38
N LEU A 148 11.79 5.72 -8.51
CA LEU A 148 12.89 4.83 -8.10
C LEU A 148 12.38 3.59 -7.37
N ARG A 149 11.39 3.76 -6.47
CA ARG A 149 10.74 2.64 -5.77
C ARG A 149 10.03 1.71 -6.76
N LEU A 150 9.26 2.27 -7.70
CA LEU A 150 8.52 1.50 -8.69
C LEU A 150 9.46 0.76 -9.66
N ARG A 151 10.55 1.39 -10.08
CA ARG A 151 11.60 0.74 -10.87
C ARG A 151 12.24 -0.41 -10.13
N GLY A 152 12.56 -0.21 -8.85
CA GLY A 152 13.08 -1.28 -7.99
C GLY A 152 12.15 -2.48 -7.91
N TRP A 153 10.83 -2.24 -7.82
CA TRP A 153 9.82 -3.29 -7.85
C TRP A 153 9.75 -4.01 -9.21
N LEU A 154 9.77 -3.29 -10.34
CA LEU A 154 9.78 -3.92 -11.67
C LEU A 154 11.01 -4.82 -11.87
N GLU A 155 12.19 -4.37 -11.44
CA GLU A 155 13.44 -5.09 -11.66
C GLU A 155 13.60 -6.28 -10.70
N ARG A 156 13.24 -6.13 -9.42
CA ARG A 156 13.48 -7.15 -8.38
C ARG A 156 12.25 -7.95 -7.97
N GLY A 157 11.05 -7.53 -8.38
CA GLY A 157 9.80 -8.02 -7.81
C GLY A 157 9.60 -7.57 -6.36
N GLY A 158 8.49 -7.99 -5.76
CA GLY A 158 8.11 -7.65 -4.40
C GLY A 158 6.67 -7.15 -4.33
N THR A 159 6.29 -6.60 -3.17
CA THR A 159 4.92 -6.13 -2.96
C THR A 159 4.74 -4.65 -3.30
N LEU A 160 3.61 -4.32 -3.93
CA LEU A 160 3.23 -2.94 -4.25
C LEU A 160 2.63 -2.19 -3.06
N ALA A 161 2.28 -2.88 -1.96
CA ALA A 161 1.73 -2.28 -0.75
C ALA A 161 2.55 -1.08 -0.24
N ARG A 162 3.89 -1.18 -0.31
CA ARG A 162 4.82 -0.14 0.16
C ARG A 162 5.03 1.02 -0.82
N ILE A 163 4.45 0.93 -2.03
CA ILE A 163 4.50 1.99 -3.03
C ILE A 163 3.17 2.73 -2.98
N GLY A 164 3.21 4.02 -2.61
CA GLY A 164 2.03 4.87 -2.47
C GLY A 164 1.46 5.29 -3.83
N LEU A 165 1.04 4.33 -4.65
CA LEU A 165 0.40 4.57 -5.95
C LEU A 165 -1.09 4.85 -5.76
N ASP A 166 -1.57 5.91 -6.41
CA ASP A 166 -3.00 6.18 -6.55
C ASP A 166 -3.62 5.38 -7.71
N LEU A 167 -4.96 5.36 -7.78
CA LEU A 167 -5.69 4.66 -8.85
C LEU A 167 -5.28 5.11 -10.26
N GLN A 168 -5.05 6.40 -10.51
CA GLN A 168 -4.70 6.90 -11.85
C GLN A 168 -3.31 6.42 -12.26
N GLN A 169 -2.36 6.41 -11.33
CA GLN A 169 -1.01 5.89 -11.54
C GLN A 169 -1.02 4.38 -11.82
N LEU A 170 -1.85 3.62 -11.11
CA LEU A 170 -2.03 2.19 -11.37
C LEU A 170 -2.61 1.92 -12.76
N ARG A 171 -3.63 2.69 -13.18
CA ARG A 171 -4.21 2.57 -14.52
C ARG A 171 -3.17 2.85 -15.60
N LYS A 172 -2.40 3.93 -15.46
CA LYS A 172 -1.30 4.26 -16.37
C LYS A 172 -0.25 3.14 -16.43
N LEU A 173 0.11 2.57 -15.29
CA LEU A 173 1.06 1.46 -15.23
C LEU A 173 0.51 0.21 -15.94
N LEU A 174 -0.78 -0.10 -15.76
CA LEU A 174 -1.44 -1.20 -16.46
C LEU A 174 -1.45 -0.96 -17.98
N SER A 175 -1.80 0.25 -18.42
CA SER A 175 -1.75 0.63 -19.83
C SER A 175 -0.34 0.49 -20.40
N LEU A 176 0.69 0.88 -19.65
CA LEU A 176 2.08 0.73 -20.07
C LEU A 176 2.47 -0.74 -20.23
N LEU A 177 2.08 -1.60 -19.28
CA LEU A 177 2.30 -3.04 -19.40
C LEU A 177 1.54 -3.63 -20.59
N TYR A 178 0.30 -3.19 -20.84
CA TYR A 178 -0.48 -3.61 -21.99
C TYR A 178 0.16 -3.19 -23.32
N ILE A 179 0.66 -1.96 -23.43
CA ILE A 179 1.41 -1.50 -24.61
C ILE A 179 2.63 -2.41 -24.82
N GLY A 180 3.42 -2.68 -23.78
CA GLY A 180 4.54 -3.60 -23.86
C GLY A 180 4.13 -5.01 -24.31
N LEU A 181 3.03 -5.54 -23.79
CA LEU A 181 2.48 -6.84 -24.24
C LEU A 181 2.11 -6.83 -25.73
N CYS A 182 1.48 -5.76 -26.21
CA CYS A 182 1.13 -5.58 -27.62
C CYS A 182 2.39 -5.55 -28.52
N GLU A 183 3.45 -4.87 -28.10
CA GLU A 183 4.73 -4.82 -28.83
C GLU A 183 5.40 -6.22 -28.92
N TYR A 184 5.34 -7.01 -27.84
CA TYR A 184 6.04 -8.31 -27.80
C TYR A 184 5.22 -9.51 -28.32
N LEU A 185 3.91 -9.51 -28.10
CA LEU A 185 3.02 -10.64 -28.44
C LEU A 185 2.11 -10.35 -29.64
N GLY A 186 1.94 -9.07 -29.99
CA GLY A 186 0.88 -8.60 -30.87
C GLY A 186 -0.45 -8.38 -30.12
N PRO A 187 -1.32 -7.49 -30.64
CA PRO A 187 -2.52 -7.03 -29.94
C PRO A 187 -3.50 -8.14 -29.61
N VAL A 188 -3.69 -9.11 -30.50
CA VAL A 188 -4.65 -10.22 -30.30
C VAL A 188 -4.24 -11.12 -29.12
N LYS A 189 -2.96 -11.47 -29.02
CA LYS A 189 -2.46 -12.32 -27.93
C LYS A 189 -2.38 -11.57 -26.61
N ALA A 190 -2.04 -10.29 -26.64
CA ALA A 190 -2.05 -9.42 -25.47
C ALA A 190 -3.47 -9.32 -24.87
N ASP A 191 -4.49 -9.14 -25.71
CA ASP A 191 -5.89 -9.06 -25.29
C ASP A 191 -6.40 -10.38 -24.69
N GLN A 192 -6.07 -11.52 -25.32
CA GLN A 192 -6.39 -12.84 -24.77
C GLN A 192 -5.73 -13.08 -23.40
N LEU A 193 -4.47 -12.67 -23.25
CA LEU A 193 -3.75 -12.80 -21.99
C LEU A 193 -4.37 -11.91 -20.90
N LEU A 194 -4.70 -10.66 -21.22
CA LEU A 194 -5.34 -9.73 -20.30
C LEU A 194 -6.71 -10.23 -19.87
N THR A 195 -7.55 -10.68 -20.81
CA THR A 195 -8.87 -11.24 -20.53
C THR A 195 -8.78 -12.43 -19.58
N ARG A 196 -7.82 -13.35 -19.83
CA ARG A 196 -7.58 -14.49 -18.94
C ARG A 196 -7.13 -14.06 -17.55
N ALA A 197 -6.22 -13.08 -17.46
CA ALA A 197 -5.74 -12.56 -16.19
C ALA A 197 -6.87 -11.90 -15.38
N VAL A 198 -7.73 -11.10 -16.03
CA VAL A 198 -8.92 -10.50 -15.42
C VAL A 198 -9.85 -11.56 -14.85
N GLN A 199 -10.17 -12.60 -15.62
CA GLN A 199 -11.02 -13.71 -15.16
C GLN A 199 -10.41 -14.44 -13.95
N GLN A 200 -9.09 -14.66 -13.95
CA GLN A 200 -8.42 -15.29 -12.81
C GLN A 200 -8.49 -14.44 -11.54
N VAL A 201 -8.33 -13.12 -11.65
CA VAL A 201 -8.42 -12.20 -10.51
C VAL A 201 -9.87 -12.05 -10.03
N GLU A 202 -10.85 -12.11 -10.91
CA GLU A 202 -12.27 -12.11 -10.53
C GLU A 202 -12.63 -13.31 -9.63
N LEU A 203 -12.03 -14.47 -9.88
CA LEU A 203 -12.21 -15.66 -9.04
C LEU A 203 -11.66 -15.47 -7.61
N LEU A 204 -10.73 -14.54 -7.39
CA LEU A 204 -10.19 -14.23 -6.06
C LEU A 204 -11.13 -13.36 -5.22
N GLN A 205 -12.25 -12.87 -5.78
CA GLN A 205 -13.26 -12.06 -5.10
C GLN A 205 -12.67 -10.88 -4.30
N LEU A 206 -11.72 -10.17 -4.91
CA LEU A 206 -11.06 -9.02 -4.28
C LEU A 206 -12.03 -7.83 -4.10
N PRO A 207 -11.76 -6.93 -3.14
CA PRO A 207 -12.64 -5.80 -2.83
C PRO A 207 -12.88 -4.83 -4.00
N LEU A 208 -11.92 -4.68 -4.91
CA LEU A 208 -12.07 -3.93 -6.15
C LEU A 208 -12.06 -4.89 -7.34
N ALA A 209 -13.05 -4.77 -8.22
CA ALA A 209 -13.07 -5.55 -9.44
C ALA A 209 -11.91 -5.12 -10.38
N PRO A 210 -11.19 -6.07 -11.02
CA PRO A 210 -10.08 -5.76 -11.93
C PRO A 210 -10.50 -4.87 -13.10
N GLN A 211 -11.78 -4.92 -13.50
CA GLN A 211 -12.37 -4.05 -14.53
C GLN A 211 -12.30 -2.56 -14.19
N LYS A 212 -12.15 -2.19 -12.92
CA LYS A 212 -12.00 -0.78 -12.49
C LYS A 212 -10.58 -0.24 -12.73
N LEU A 213 -9.62 -1.11 -13.03
CA LEU A 213 -8.22 -0.76 -13.35
C LEU A 213 -7.97 -0.60 -14.85
N LEU A 214 -8.90 -1.03 -15.70
CA LEU A 214 -8.91 -0.78 -17.14
C LEU A 214 -9.50 0.62 -17.39
#